data_AF-A0AAE3IY75-F1
#
_entry.id   AF-A0AAE3IY75-F1
#
_cell.length_a   1.000
_cell.length_b   1.000
_cell.length_c   1.000
_cell.angle_alpha   90.00
_cell.angle_beta   90.00
_cell.angle_gamma   90.00
#
_symmetry.space_group_name_H-M   'P 1'
#
loop_
_entity.id
_entity.type
_entity.pdbx_description
1 polymer ?
#
loop_
_entity_poly.entity_id
_entity_poly.type
_entity_poly.pdbx_seq_one_letter_code
_entity_poly.pdbx_strand_id
1 'polypeptide(L)'
;MTTISLLLFGALLFVLLSSGFKRQKLEQYAKSGPRFDVSEVFDGAVLCEGVIYGPMGSVTSRFVATMDGKWSKDAGNIHEVFTYANGEEQSRNWRITVKENGHFEATADDIVGVAKGRQLGSAARLTYRLRLPESAGGHVLSVTDWMYQLDNGTIINRSEMRKFGFKVAELVATMRPLGASDV
;
A
#
# COMPACT_ATOMS: atom_id res chain seq x y z
N MET A 1 4.77 -1.46 44.90
CA MET A 1 3.80 -2.19 44.04
C MET A 1 3.17 -1.28 42.98
N THR A 2 2.80 -0.03 43.29
CA THR A 2 2.11 0.89 42.36
C THR A 2 2.92 1.30 41.12
N THR A 3 4.23 1.53 41.26
CA THR A 3 5.11 1.91 40.12
C THR A 3 5.35 0.76 39.14
N ILE A 4 5.52 -0.46 39.64
CA ILE A 4 5.65 -1.67 38.81
C ILE A 4 4.33 -1.95 38.08
N SER A 5 3.19 -1.78 38.75
CA SER A 5 1.87 -1.89 38.11
C SER A 5 1.63 -0.83 37.04
N LEU A 6 2.06 0.43 37.24
CA LEU A 6 1.98 1.49 36.20
C LEU A 6 2.87 1.19 34.99
N LEU A 7 4.09 0.71 35.22
CA LEU A 7 5.02 0.32 34.15
C LEU A 7 4.51 -0.88 33.36
N LEU A 8 3.95 -1.88 34.03
CA LEU A 8 3.32 -3.04 33.38
C LEU A 8 2.08 -2.64 32.59
N PHE A 9 1.27 -1.71 33.09
CA PHE A 9 0.11 -1.19 32.39
C PHE A 9 0.51 -0.36 31.16
N GLY A 10 1.53 0.50 31.29
CA GLY A 10 2.10 1.25 30.16
C GLY A 10 2.70 0.35 29.08
N ALA A 11 3.40 -0.71 29.48
CA ALA A 11 3.95 -1.71 28.56
C ALA A 11 2.84 -2.51 27.85
N LEU A 12 1.79 -2.91 28.57
CA LEU A 12 0.63 -3.61 27.99
C LEU A 12 -0.12 -2.73 26.99
N LEU A 13 -0.35 -1.46 27.34
CA LEU A 13 -0.99 -0.48 26.45
C LEU A 13 -0.14 -0.24 25.20
N PHE A 14 1.19 -0.16 25.34
CA PHE A 14 2.11 -0.05 24.21
C PHE A 14 2.09 -1.28 23.30
N VAL A 15 2.04 -2.49 23.85
CA VAL A 15 1.94 -3.74 23.07
C VAL A 15 0.62 -3.82 22.31
N LEU A 16 -0.50 -3.46 22.94
CA LEU A 16 -1.81 -3.44 22.29
C LEU A 16 -1.85 -2.43 21.14
N LEU A 17 -1.37 -1.21 21.36
CA LEU A 17 -1.29 -0.14 20.35
C LEU A 17 -0.29 -0.41 19.22
N SER A 18 0.65 -1.35 19.39
CA SER A 18 1.67 -1.71 18.40
C SER A 18 1.38 -3.01 17.63
N SER A 19 0.32 -3.73 17.97
CA SER A 19 0.02 -5.08 17.48
C SER A 19 -0.72 -5.19 16.13
N GLY A 20 -0.96 -4.06 15.43
CA GLY A 20 -1.65 -4.02 14.13
C GLY A 20 -0.76 -4.34 12.92
N PHE A 21 -0.88 -3.55 11.85
CA PHE A 21 -0.20 -3.68 10.53
C PHE A 21 1.25 -4.19 10.57
N LYS A 22 2.02 -3.76 11.57
CA LYS A 22 3.43 -4.09 11.76
C LYS A 22 3.70 -5.55 12.16
N ARG A 23 2.73 -6.25 12.74
CA ARG A 23 2.92 -7.62 13.23
C ARG A 23 2.70 -8.67 12.15
N GLN A 24 2.04 -8.29 11.06
CA GLN A 24 1.76 -9.18 9.96
C GLN A 24 3.05 -9.65 9.25
N LYS A 25 3.08 -10.93 8.90
CA LYS A 25 4.24 -11.59 8.28
C LYS A 25 3.83 -12.21 6.96
N LEU A 26 4.65 -12.01 5.93
CA LEU A 26 4.40 -12.55 4.58
C LEU A 26 4.33 -14.08 4.59
N GLU A 27 5.10 -14.71 5.48
CA GLU A 27 5.18 -16.16 5.65
C GLU A 27 3.83 -16.79 6.01
N GLN A 28 2.90 -16.03 6.60
CA GLN A 28 1.54 -16.51 6.90
C GLN A 28 0.74 -16.83 5.63
N TYR A 29 1.13 -16.24 4.49
CA TYR A 29 0.49 -16.41 3.19
C TYR A 29 1.25 -17.37 2.27
N ALA A 30 2.37 -17.97 2.72
CA ALA A 30 3.23 -18.77 1.85
C ALA A 30 2.54 -19.97 1.18
N LYS A 31 1.44 -20.46 1.75
CA LYS A 31 0.65 -21.58 1.24
C LYS A 31 -0.71 -21.15 0.68
N SER A 32 -1.00 -19.84 0.61
CA SER A 32 -2.24 -19.34 0.02
C SER A 32 -2.07 -19.10 -1.48
N GLY A 33 -3.15 -19.34 -2.22
CA GLY A 33 -3.29 -18.99 -3.62
C GLY A 33 -4.38 -17.94 -3.81
N PRO A 34 -4.49 -17.34 -5.01
CA PRO A 34 -3.53 -17.43 -6.14
C PRO A 34 -2.17 -16.79 -5.81
N ARG A 35 -1.11 -17.05 -6.59
CA ARG A 35 0.20 -16.43 -6.37
C ARG A 35 0.14 -14.96 -6.81
N PHE A 36 0.36 -14.04 -5.88
CA PHE A 36 0.60 -12.64 -6.20
C PHE A 36 1.94 -12.49 -6.92
N ASP A 37 1.89 -11.94 -8.13
CA ASP A 37 3.07 -11.50 -8.86
C ASP A 37 2.88 -10.07 -9.35
N VAL A 38 3.71 -9.15 -8.83
CA VAL A 38 3.64 -7.72 -9.19
C VAL A 38 3.79 -7.50 -10.70
N SER A 39 4.56 -8.35 -11.39
CA SER A 39 4.81 -8.23 -12.83
C SER A 39 3.68 -8.76 -13.71
N GLU A 40 2.83 -9.65 -13.18
CA GLU A 40 1.67 -10.18 -13.89
C GLU A 40 0.42 -9.35 -13.60
N VAL A 41 0.24 -8.98 -12.32
CA VAL A 41 -0.93 -8.26 -11.82
C VAL A 41 -1.05 -6.85 -12.40
N PHE A 42 0.09 -6.16 -12.52
CA PHE A 42 0.15 -4.77 -12.97
C PHE A 42 0.74 -4.66 -14.36
N ASP A 43 0.54 -5.66 -15.23
CA ASP A 43 0.85 -5.54 -16.66
C ASP A 43 -0.44 -5.28 -17.44
N GLY A 44 -0.56 -4.06 -17.97
CA GLY A 44 -1.77 -3.55 -18.59
C GLY A 44 -2.62 -2.65 -17.68
N ALA A 45 -3.89 -2.49 -18.07
CA ALA A 45 -4.81 -1.55 -17.46
C ALA A 45 -5.46 -2.11 -16.19
N VAL A 46 -5.43 -1.35 -15.09
CA VAL A 46 -6.03 -1.70 -13.80
C VAL A 46 -6.88 -0.54 -13.31
N LEU A 47 -8.10 -0.85 -12.87
CA LEU A 47 -8.95 0.09 -12.13
C LEU A 47 -8.70 -0.07 -10.64
N CYS A 48 -8.50 1.04 -9.96
CA CYS A 48 -8.34 1.12 -8.52
C CYS A 48 -9.40 2.03 -7.91
N GLU A 49 -10.09 1.57 -6.87
CA GLU A 49 -11.14 2.33 -6.19
C GLU A 49 -10.85 2.31 -4.70
N GLY A 50 -10.76 3.48 -4.06
CA GLY A 50 -10.19 3.60 -2.73
C GLY A 50 -10.91 4.56 -1.80
N VAL A 51 -10.80 4.27 -0.49
CA VAL A 51 -11.31 5.09 0.61
C VAL A 51 -10.19 5.36 1.60
N ILE A 52 -10.00 6.64 1.94
CA ILE A 52 -8.99 7.09 2.90
C ILE A 52 -9.66 7.44 4.22
N TYR A 53 -9.21 6.81 5.29
CA TYR A 53 -9.65 7.02 6.66
C TYR A 53 -8.66 7.90 7.41
N GLY A 54 -9.20 8.84 8.18
CA GLY A 54 -8.42 9.64 9.12
C GLY A 54 -7.99 8.82 10.35
N PRO A 55 -7.21 9.42 11.27
CA PRO A 55 -6.66 8.71 12.42
C PRO A 55 -7.73 8.22 13.40
N MET A 56 -8.91 8.83 13.39
CA MET A 56 -10.06 8.47 14.22
C MET A 56 -11.01 7.48 13.54
N GLY A 57 -10.69 7.02 12.33
CA GLY A 57 -11.47 6.01 11.60
C GLY A 57 -12.64 6.55 10.76
N SER A 58 -12.87 7.87 10.73
CA SER A 58 -13.81 8.47 9.79
C SER A 58 -13.24 8.50 8.37
N VAL A 59 -14.11 8.36 7.36
CA VAL A 59 -13.73 8.59 5.97
C VAL A 59 -13.42 10.06 5.75
N THR A 60 -12.24 10.34 5.19
CA THR A 60 -11.75 11.71 4.92
C THR A 60 -11.69 12.01 3.43
N SER A 61 -11.48 11.00 2.60
CA SER A 61 -11.51 11.13 1.14
C SER A 61 -11.82 9.79 0.47
N ARG A 62 -12.18 9.85 -0.81
CA ARG A 62 -12.43 8.71 -1.70
C ARG A 62 -11.77 9.02 -3.03
N PHE A 63 -11.35 8.00 -3.77
CA PHE A 63 -10.82 8.20 -5.11
C PHE A 63 -11.17 7.02 -6.03
N VAL A 64 -11.15 7.32 -7.32
CA VAL A 64 -11.03 6.33 -8.39
C VAL A 64 -9.71 6.60 -9.09
N ALA A 65 -8.98 5.57 -9.45
CA ALA A 65 -7.71 5.68 -10.15
C ALA A 65 -7.60 4.65 -11.25
N THR A 66 -6.97 5.05 -12.36
CA THR A 66 -6.58 4.15 -13.44
C THR A 66 -5.08 3.95 -13.41
N MET A 67 -4.63 2.72 -13.63
CA MET A 67 -3.22 2.38 -13.74
C MET A 67 -2.96 1.77 -15.12
N ASP A 68 -1.92 2.21 -15.81
CA ASP A 68 -1.41 1.58 -17.03
C ASP A 68 0.01 1.07 -16.77
N GLY A 69 0.12 -0.23 -16.64
CA GLY A 69 1.37 -0.92 -16.38
C GLY A 69 2.00 -1.46 -17.66
N LYS A 70 3.33 -1.34 -17.77
CA LYS A 70 4.11 -1.93 -18.86
C LYS A 70 5.33 -2.61 -18.31
N TRP A 71 5.43 -3.92 -18.55
CA TRP A 71 6.54 -4.74 -18.09
C TRP A 71 7.49 -5.17 -19.20
N SER A 72 8.76 -5.30 -18.85
CA SER A 72 9.80 -5.89 -19.66
C SER A 72 10.71 -6.73 -18.76
N LYS A 73 10.53 -8.05 -18.81
CA LYS A 73 11.23 -9.01 -17.93
C LYS A 73 11.04 -8.62 -16.46
N ASP A 74 12.12 -8.24 -15.77
CA ASP A 74 12.13 -7.94 -14.34
C ASP A 74 11.90 -6.45 -14.02
N ALA A 75 11.63 -5.61 -15.01
CA ALA A 75 11.38 -4.18 -14.80
C ALA A 75 10.04 -3.75 -15.38
N GLY A 76 9.34 -2.87 -14.66
CA GLY A 76 8.03 -2.38 -15.07
C GLY A 76 7.85 -0.91 -14.72
N ASN A 77 7.00 -0.23 -15.48
CA ASN A 77 6.52 1.10 -15.13
C ASN A 77 5.00 1.06 -15.00
N ILE A 78 4.47 1.71 -13.96
CA ILE A 78 3.02 1.84 -13.75
C ILE A 78 2.71 3.33 -13.70
N HIS A 79 1.93 3.80 -14.66
CA HIS A 79 1.38 5.15 -14.67
C HIS A 79 0.02 5.14 -14.00
N GLU A 80 -0.09 5.76 -12.83
CA GLU A 80 -1.31 5.89 -12.06
C GLU A 80 -1.88 7.31 -12.19
N VAL A 81 -3.19 7.42 -12.41
CA VAL A 81 -3.94 8.68 -12.37
C VAL A 81 -5.08 8.54 -11.39
N PHE A 82 -5.08 9.35 -10.33
CA PHE A 82 -6.06 9.39 -9.26
C PHE A 82 -6.99 10.57 -9.48
N THR A 83 -8.30 10.33 -9.41
CA THR A 83 -9.34 11.36 -9.33
C THR A 83 -10.00 11.26 -7.95
N TYR A 84 -9.78 12.28 -7.12
CA TYR A 84 -10.33 12.35 -5.77
C TYR A 84 -11.76 12.89 -5.76
N ALA A 85 -12.50 12.60 -4.70
CA ALA A 85 -13.90 13.01 -4.55
C ALA A 85 -14.11 14.54 -4.51
N ASN A 86 -13.06 15.31 -4.24
CA ASN A 86 -13.06 16.77 -4.32
C ASN A 86 -12.78 17.30 -5.74
N GLY A 87 -12.57 16.41 -6.72
CA GLY A 87 -12.24 16.76 -8.10
C GLY A 87 -10.75 16.99 -8.36
N GLU A 88 -9.89 16.89 -7.35
CA GLU A 88 -8.44 16.98 -7.56
C GLU A 88 -7.94 15.73 -8.28
N GLU A 89 -6.97 15.95 -9.18
CA GLU A 89 -6.26 14.87 -9.85
C GLU A 89 -4.80 14.84 -9.42
N GLN A 90 -4.27 13.61 -9.29
CA GLN A 90 -2.87 13.37 -9.00
C GLN A 90 -2.38 12.22 -9.87
N SER A 91 -1.15 12.31 -10.37
CA SER A 91 -0.53 11.20 -11.06
C SER A 91 0.71 10.69 -10.32
N ARG A 92 0.97 9.39 -10.42
CA ARG A 92 2.20 8.77 -9.91
C ARG A 92 2.77 7.83 -10.96
N ASN A 93 4.08 7.89 -11.16
CA ASN A 93 4.80 6.99 -12.06
C ASN A 93 5.71 6.09 -11.25
N TRP A 94 5.28 4.85 -11.02
CA TRP A 94 6.15 3.85 -10.40
C TRP A 94 7.12 3.28 -11.43
N ARG A 95 8.38 3.16 -11.03
CA ARG A 95 9.41 2.40 -11.73
C ARG A 95 9.80 1.25 -10.81
N ILE A 96 9.48 0.02 -11.21
CA ILE A 96 9.60 -1.18 -10.39
C ILE A 96 10.67 -2.09 -10.98
N THR A 97 11.46 -2.71 -10.11
CA THR A 97 12.41 -3.77 -10.48
C THR A 97 12.21 -4.96 -9.56
N VAL A 98 11.79 -6.09 -10.12
CA VAL A 98 11.73 -7.39 -9.46
C VAL A 98 13.15 -7.89 -9.22
N LYS A 99 13.34 -8.50 -8.04
CA LYS A 99 14.59 -9.09 -7.56
C LYS A 99 14.32 -10.55 -7.21
N GLU A 100 15.36 -11.25 -6.80
CA GLU A 100 15.26 -12.65 -6.40
C GLU A 100 14.39 -12.84 -5.14
N ASN A 101 13.89 -14.08 -4.98
CA ASN A 101 13.17 -14.53 -3.79
C ASN A 101 11.94 -13.67 -3.44
N GLY A 102 11.23 -13.20 -4.49
CA GLY A 102 10.02 -12.40 -4.35
C GLY A 102 10.25 -10.97 -3.86
N HIS A 103 11.49 -10.49 -3.79
CA HIS A 103 11.76 -9.09 -3.47
C HIS A 103 11.53 -8.21 -4.70
N PHE A 104 11.14 -6.97 -4.49
CA PHE A 104 11.13 -5.97 -5.54
C PHE A 104 11.42 -4.59 -4.95
N GLU A 105 11.87 -3.67 -5.80
CA GLU A 105 12.15 -2.30 -5.43
C GLU A 105 11.33 -1.38 -6.32
N ALA A 106 10.88 -0.25 -5.79
CA ALA A 106 10.16 0.73 -6.59
C ALA A 106 10.59 2.16 -6.28
N THR A 107 10.48 3.04 -7.26
CA THR A 107 10.69 4.48 -7.12
C THR A 107 9.56 5.24 -7.81
N ALA A 108 9.24 6.43 -7.32
CA ALA A 108 8.40 7.40 -8.01
C ALA A 108 8.80 8.81 -7.53
N ASP A 109 8.32 9.83 -8.21
CA ASP A 109 8.83 11.21 -8.02
C ASP A 109 8.46 11.80 -6.64
N ASP A 110 7.36 11.32 -6.04
CA ASP A 110 6.91 11.67 -4.69
C ASP A 110 7.42 10.71 -3.60
N ILE A 111 8.26 9.73 -3.96
CA ILE A 111 8.83 8.75 -3.02
C ILE A 111 10.24 9.17 -2.60
N VAL A 112 10.46 9.29 -1.29
CA VAL A 112 11.75 9.65 -0.72
C VAL A 112 12.65 8.42 -0.55
N GLY A 113 13.45 8.14 -1.58
CA GLY A 113 14.37 7.01 -1.64
C GLY A 113 13.80 5.86 -2.45
N VAL A 114 14.03 4.62 -2.00
CA VAL A 114 13.59 3.41 -2.69
C VAL A 114 12.56 2.68 -1.84
N ALA A 115 11.38 2.43 -2.42
CA ALA A 115 10.36 1.57 -1.84
C ALA A 115 10.84 0.12 -1.84
N LYS A 116 10.55 -0.63 -0.77
CA LYS A 116 10.98 -2.02 -0.58
C LYS A 116 9.75 -2.93 -0.57
N GLY A 117 9.68 -3.77 -1.58
CA GLY A 117 8.62 -4.73 -1.81
C GLY A 117 9.06 -6.16 -1.51
N ARG A 118 8.12 -6.99 -1.06
CA ARG A 118 8.26 -8.45 -1.05
C ARG A 118 6.90 -9.11 -1.28
N GLN A 119 6.86 -10.12 -2.14
CA GLN A 119 5.68 -10.92 -2.47
C GLN A 119 5.90 -12.39 -2.09
N LEU A 120 4.85 -13.05 -1.60
CA LEU A 120 4.87 -14.46 -1.22
C LEU A 120 3.44 -15.01 -1.13
N GLY A 121 3.17 -16.13 -1.80
CA GLY A 121 1.82 -16.69 -1.90
C GLY A 121 0.85 -15.65 -2.47
N SER A 122 -0.33 -15.48 -1.86
CA SER A 122 -1.34 -14.52 -2.34
C SER A 122 -1.14 -13.07 -1.88
N ALA A 123 -0.01 -12.75 -1.26
CA ALA A 123 0.21 -11.43 -0.66
C ALA A 123 1.51 -10.74 -1.14
N ALA A 124 1.47 -9.42 -1.19
CA ALA A 124 2.63 -8.57 -1.29
C ALA A 124 2.62 -7.48 -0.21
N ARG A 125 3.80 -7.08 0.24
CA ARG A 125 4.00 -5.95 1.14
C ARG A 125 4.97 -4.97 0.51
N LEU A 126 4.60 -3.69 0.48
CA LEU A 126 5.44 -2.60 0.01
C LEU A 126 5.62 -1.55 1.10
N THR A 127 6.85 -1.11 1.37
CA THR A 127 7.14 -0.05 2.34
C THR A 127 7.91 1.09 1.71
N TYR A 128 7.53 2.33 2.01
CA TYR A 128 8.13 3.52 1.42
C TYR A 128 7.91 4.77 2.27
N ARG A 129 8.51 5.88 1.82
CA ARG A 129 8.28 7.21 2.38
C ARG A 129 7.66 8.09 1.31
N LEU A 130 6.40 8.46 1.51
CA LEU A 130 5.63 9.30 0.60
C LEU A 130 5.76 10.76 1.02
N ARG A 131 6.13 11.65 0.10
CA ARG A 131 6.00 13.09 0.29
C ARG A 131 4.63 13.53 -0.23
N LEU A 132 3.82 14.08 0.65
CA LEU A 132 2.54 14.68 0.28
C LEU A 132 2.76 15.96 -0.54
N PRO A 133 1.81 16.33 -1.41
CA PRO A 133 1.86 17.61 -2.11
C PRO A 133 1.86 18.79 -1.13
N GLU A 134 2.33 19.96 -1.58
CA GLU A 134 2.38 21.19 -0.77
C GLU A 134 0.98 21.63 -0.30
N SER A 135 -0.06 21.41 -1.11
CA SER A 135 -1.46 21.64 -0.72
C SER A 135 -1.90 20.82 0.50
N ALA A 136 -1.25 19.67 0.74
CA ALA A 136 -1.45 18.80 1.90
C ALA A 136 -0.32 18.94 2.94
N GLY A 137 0.47 20.02 2.88
CA GLY A 137 1.48 20.40 3.86
C GLY A 137 2.88 19.82 3.64
N GLY A 138 3.18 19.21 2.49
CA GLY A 138 4.54 18.78 2.10
C GLY A 138 5.14 17.69 3.01
N HIS A 139 4.31 17.06 3.85
CA HIS A 139 4.77 16.14 4.88
C HIS A 139 5.28 14.83 4.29
N VAL A 140 6.32 14.27 4.93
CA VAL A 140 6.78 12.90 4.60
C VAL A 140 6.12 11.91 5.55
N LEU A 141 5.43 10.92 4.98
CA LEU A 141 4.77 9.84 5.70
C LEU A 141 5.49 8.51 5.43
N SER A 142 5.63 7.68 6.46
CA SER A 142 5.99 6.27 6.29
C SER A 142 4.74 5.50 5.89
N VAL A 143 4.78 4.80 4.76
CA VAL A 143 3.65 4.01 4.27
C VAL A 143 4.03 2.53 4.27
N THR A 144 3.09 1.68 4.67
CA THR A 144 3.16 0.24 4.51
C THR A 144 1.88 -0.21 3.84
N ASP A 145 2.02 -0.80 2.66
CA ASP A 145 0.94 -1.37 1.88
C ASP A 145 0.97 -2.89 2.02
N TRP A 146 -0.19 -3.47 2.23
CA TRP A 146 -0.43 -4.88 2.06
C TRP A 146 -1.42 -5.07 0.93
N MET A 147 -1.05 -5.88 -0.04
CA MET A 147 -1.87 -6.27 -1.18
C MET A 147 -2.17 -7.76 -1.08
N TYR A 148 -3.43 -8.13 -1.27
CA TYR A 148 -3.89 -9.53 -1.25
C TYR A 148 -4.65 -9.82 -2.53
N GLN A 149 -4.17 -10.77 -3.31
CA GLN A 149 -4.89 -11.26 -4.47
C GLN A 149 -5.94 -12.29 -4.03
N LEU A 150 -7.16 -12.09 -4.50
CA LEU A 150 -8.28 -12.99 -4.30
C LEU A 150 -8.39 -13.98 -5.47
N ASP A 151 -9.14 -15.07 -5.29
CA ASP A 151 -9.30 -16.12 -6.31
C ASP A 151 -9.90 -15.62 -7.63
N ASN A 152 -10.66 -14.53 -7.60
CA ASN A 152 -11.23 -13.90 -8.78
C ASN A 152 -10.29 -12.88 -9.48
N GLY A 153 -9.04 -12.79 -9.04
CA GLY A 153 -8.04 -11.85 -9.56
C GLY A 153 -8.14 -10.42 -9.01
N THR A 154 -9.16 -10.09 -8.23
CA THR A 154 -9.24 -8.79 -7.54
C THR A 154 -8.17 -8.72 -6.47
N ILE A 155 -7.57 -7.54 -6.30
CA ILE A 155 -6.62 -7.27 -5.23
C ILE A 155 -7.23 -6.32 -4.22
N ILE A 156 -7.14 -6.69 -2.96
CA ILE A 156 -7.42 -5.79 -1.85
C ILE A 156 -6.10 -5.18 -1.40
N ASN A 157 -5.99 -3.88 -1.53
CA ASN A 157 -4.91 -3.10 -0.96
C ASN A 157 -5.37 -2.47 0.35
N ARG A 158 -4.58 -2.62 1.40
CA ARG A 158 -4.74 -1.87 2.64
C ARG A 158 -3.42 -1.19 2.94
N SER A 159 -3.45 0.11 3.24
CA SER A 159 -2.26 0.87 3.58
C SER A 159 -2.37 1.50 4.96
N GLU A 160 -1.27 1.49 5.69
CA GLU A 160 -1.11 2.27 6.91
C GLU A 160 -0.10 3.40 6.66
N MET A 161 -0.52 4.64 6.93
CA MET A 161 0.33 5.81 6.81
C MET A 161 0.64 6.38 8.19
N ARG A 162 1.93 6.60 8.48
CA ARG A 162 2.41 7.08 9.77
C ARG A 162 3.28 8.32 9.63
N LYS A 163 3.14 9.22 10.61
CA LYS A 163 4.04 10.36 10.83
C LYS A 163 4.67 10.24 12.21
N PHE A 164 6.00 10.29 12.28
CA PHE A 164 6.76 10.13 13.52
C PHE A 164 6.36 8.88 14.34
N GLY A 165 5.96 7.81 13.66
CA GLY A 165 5.53 6.55 14.30
C GLY A 165 4.04 6.49 14.68
N PHE A 166 3.29 7.59 14.63
CA PHE A 166 1.85 7.62 14.90
C PHE A 166 1.05 7.39 13.62
N LYS A 167 -0.02 6.58 13.69
CA LYS A 167 -0.94 6.38 12.56
C LYS A 167 -1.71 7.67 12.31
N VAL A 168 -1.64 8.18 11.08
CA VAL A 168 -2.31 9.42 10.67
C VAL A 168 -3.36 9.19 9.59
N ALA A 169 -3.22 8.12 8.79
CA ALA A 169 -4.23 7.74 7.82
C ALA A 169 -4.17 6.22 7.54
N GLU A 170 -5.27 5.70 7.02
CA GLU A 170 -5.39 4.34 6.51
C GLU A 170 -6.08 4.39 5.14
N LEU A 171 -5.65 3.55 4.21
CA LEU A 171 -6.28 3.39 2.91
C LEU A 171 -6.82 1.97 2.80
N VAL A 172 -8.01 1.82 2.25
CA VAL A 172 -8.49 0.54 1.71
C VAL A 172 -8.86 0.79 0.26
N ALA A 173 -8.34 -0.04 -0.64
CA ALA A 173 -8.65 0.03 -2.05
C ALA A 173 -8.85 -1.37 -2.65
N THR A 174 -9.67 -1.43 -3.68
CA THR A 174 -9.79 -2.59 -4.57
C THR A 174 -9.06 -2.26 -5.87
N MET A 175 -8.32 -3.22 -6.40
CA MET A 175 -7.66 -3.13 -7.70
C MET A 175 -8.09 -4.31 -8.54
N ARG A 176 -8.49 -4.07 -9.80
CA ARG A 176 -8.90 -5.12 -10.73
C ARG A 176 -8.43 -4.81 -12.15
N PRO A 177 -7.94 -5.80 -12.91
CA PRO A 177 -7.68 -5.60 -14.32
C PRO A 177 -8.94 -5.07 -15.02
N LEU A 178 -8.77 -4.06 -15.87
CA LEU A 178 -9.83 -3.62 -16.77
C LEU A 178 -9.89 -4.61 -17.94
N GLY A 179 -11.04 -5.25 -18.13
CA GLY A 179 -11.27 -6.04 -19.33
C GLY A 179 -11.35 -5.13 -20.55
N ALA A 180 -11.13 -5.69 -21.76
CA ALA A 180 -11.28 -4.93 -23.02
C ALA A 180 -12.70 -4.35 -23.24
N SER A 181 -13.69 -4.75 -22.44
CA SER A 181 -15.07 -4.24 -22.42
C SER A 181 -15.32 -3.10 -21.43
N ASP A 182 -14.34 -2.77 -20.59
CA ASP A 182 -14.47 -1.80 -19.49
C ASP A 182 -13.77 -0.45 -19.80
N VAL A 183 -13.33 -0.25 -21.04
CA VAL A 183 -12.69 0.99 -21.57
C VAL A 183 -13.62 1.67 -22.56
#